data_AF-A0A950EXE0-F1
#
_entry.id   AF-A0A950EXE0-F1
#
_cell.length_a   1.000
_cell.length_b   1.000
_cell.length_c   1.000
_cell.angle_alpha   90.00
_cell.angle_beta   90.00
_cell.angle_gamma   90.00
#
_symmetry.space_group_name_H-M   'P 1'
#
loop_
_entity.id
_entity.type
_entity.pdbx_description
1 polymer ?
#
loop_
_entity_poly.entity_id
_entity_poly.type
_entity_poly.pdbx_seq_one_letter_code
_entity_poly.pdbx_strand_id
1 'polypeptide(L)'
;INLRLHALGGQPHQPARLLELGEQAIRSVGLSASKARYVLNLAEAVASGAVPLDAFDDSWDDAAIVASLTSIKGIGVWTAEMFLIFSLNRPDVLPVHDLGVRVALRDRHGLAELPRPAECRALAEIWRPYRTIASWYIWRNVDTPPVK
;
A
#
# COMPACT_ATOMS: atom_id res chain seq x y z
N ILE A 1 15.59 -8.88 0.71
CA ILE A 1 14.66 -9.38 -0.32
C ILE A 1 14.68 -8.46 -1.55
N ASN A 2 14.43 -7.14 -1.42
CA ASN A 2 14.44 -6.19 -2.56
C ASN A 2 15.69 -6.27 -3.44
N LEU A 3 16.90 -6.22 -2.86
CA LEU A 3 18.15 -6.35 -3.66
C LEU A 3 18.24 -7.65 -4.47
N ARG A 4 17.74 -8.76 -3.91
CA ARG A 4 17.75 -10.07 -4.60
C ARG A 4 16.71 -10.10 -5.73
N LEU A 5 15.56 -9.46 -5.52
CA LEU A 5 14.54 -9.34 -6.56
C LEU A 5 15.00 -8.41 -7.69
N HIS A 6 15.69 -7.30 -7.39
CA HIS A 6 16.31 -6.44 -8.40
C HIS A 6 17.38 -7.17 -9.21
N ALA A 7 18.24 -7.94 -8.54
CA ALA A 7 19.24 -8.75 -9.24
C ALA A 7 18.60 -9.79 -10.18
N LEU A 8 17.41 -10.30 -9.85
CA LEU A 8 16.70 -11.29 -10.64
C LEU A 8 15.89 -10.66 -11.80
N GLY A 9 15.10 -9.63 -11.51
CA GLY A 9 14.09 -9.05 -12.41
C GLY A 9 14.41 -7.66 -12.97
N GLY A 10 15.61 -7.12 -12.70
CA GLY A 10 16.04 -5.79 -13.15
C GLY A 10 15.57 -4.64 -12.26
N GLN A 11 16.03 -3.42 -12.59
CA GLN A 11 15.62 -2.17 -11.96
C GLN A 11 15.48 -1.06 -13.02
N PRO A 12 14.27 -0.55 -13.30
CA PRO A 12 12.98 -0.99 -12.75
C PRO A 12 12.65 -2.43 -13.18
N HIS A 13 11.77 -3.09 -12.44
CA HIS A 13 11.29 -4.42 -12.81
C HIS A 13 10.49 -4.36 -14.11
N GLN A 14 10.80 -5.24 -15.05
CA GLN A 14 10.01 -5.38 -16.27
C GLN A 14 8.96 -6.49 -16.09
N PRO A 15 7.66 -6.24 -16.30
CA PRO A 15 6.62 -7.25 -16.15
C PRO A 15 6.89 -8.53 -16.96
N ALA A 16 7.23 -8.39 -18.24
CA ALA A 16 7.59 -9.52 -19.11
C ALA A 16 8.73 -10.37 -18.54
N ARG A 17 9.77 -9.73 -17.97
CA ARG A 17 10.89 -10.44 -17.37
C ARG A 17 10.48 -11.23 -16.12
N LEU A 18 9.63 -10.67 -15.28
CA LEU A 18 9.12 -11.37 -14.09
C LEU A 18 8.28 -12.59 -14.49
N LEU A 19 7.48 -12.48 -15.56
CA LEU A 19 6.69 -13.60 -16.10
C LEU A 19 7.59 -14.72 -16.64
N GLU A 20 8.64 -14.38 -17.39
CA GLU A 20 9.62 -15.35 -17.91
C GLU A 20 10.33 -16.14 -16.80
N LEU A 21 10.67 -15.48 -15.69
CA LEU A 21 11.36 -16.10 -14.56
C LEU A 21 10.48 -17.14 -13.83
N GLY A 22 9.17 -16.91 -13.81
CA GLY A 22 8.19 -17.78 -13.16
C GLY A 22 8.27 -17.82 -11.63
N GLU A 23 7.35 -18.58 -11.02
CA GLU A 23 7.11 -18.54 -9.57
C GLU A 23 8.32 -19.06 -8.77
N GLN A 24 8.97 -20.13 -9.24
CA GLN A 24 10.08 -20.76 -8.52
C GLN A 24 11.29 -19.81 -8.38
N ALA A 25 11.65 -19.10 -9.46
CA ALA A 25 12.74 -18.14 -9.42
C ALA A 25 12.42 -16.96 -8.51
N ILE A 26 11.21 -16.40 -8.59
CA ILE A 26 10.78 -15.31 -7.70
C ILE A 26 10.76 -15.77 -6.23
N ARG A 27 10.31 -16.99 -5.95
CA ARG A 27 10.32 -17.54 -4.59
C ARG A 27 11.74 -17.67 -4.03
N SER A 28 12.71 -18.03 -4.88
CA SER A 28 14.11 -18.24 -4.48
C SER A 28 14.76 -17.00 -3.82
N VAL A 29 14.22 -15.80 -4.05
CA VAL A 29 14.73 -14.55 -3.43
C VAL A 29 14.30 -14.36 -1.96
N GLY A 30 13.51 -15.29 -1.41
CA GLY A 30 13.03 -15.31 -0.03
C GLY A 30 11.57 -14.90 0.14
N LEU A 31 10.77 -14.93 -0.94
CA LEU A 31 9.32 -14.70 -0.87
C LEU A 31 8.57 -15.99 -0.50
N SER A 32 7.42 -15.85 0.14
CA SER A 32 6.49 -16.99 0.29
C SER A 32 5.89 -17.35 -1.07
N ALA A 33 5.37 -18.58 -1.21
CA ALA A 33 4.71 -19.01 -2.45
C ALA A 33 3.55 -18.07 -2.84
N SER A 34 2.71 -17.67 -1.87
CA SER A 34 1.63 -16.71 -2.12
C SER A 34 2.14 -15.36 -2.61
N LYS A 35 3.19 -14.81 -1.99
CA LYS A 35 3.76 -13.52 -2.41
C LYS A 35 4.41 -13.60 -3.80
N ALA A 36 5.10 -14.70 -4.11
CA ALA A 36 5.66 -14.92 -5.44
C ALA A 36 4.56 -14.94 -6.52
N ARG A 37 3.44 -15.61 -6.25
CA ARG A 37 2.28 -15.61 -7.15
C ARG A 37 1.61 -14.24 -7.27
N TYR A 38 1.55 -13.46 -6.20
CA TYR A 38 1.00 -12.09 -6.26
C TYR A 38 1.87 -11.15 -7.10
N VAL A 39 3.20 -11.30 -7.05
CA VAL A 39 4.12 -10.57 -7.94
C VAL A 39 3.84 -10.92 -9.41
N LEU A 40 3.64 -12.20 -9.72
CA LEU A 40 3.28 -12.64 -11.08
C LEU A 40 1.91 -12.11 -11.51
N ASN A 41 0.90 -12.15 -10.64
CA ASN A 41 -0.42 -11.59 -10.95
C ASN A 41 -0.34 -10.09 -11.29
N LEU A 42 0.47 -9.34 -10.54
CA LEU A 42 0.72 -7.92 -10.83
C LEU A 42 1.44 -7.74 -12.17
N ALA A 43 2.48 -8.54 -12.43
CA ALA A 43 3.21 -8.49 -13.69
C ALA A 43 2.29 -8.79 -14.90
N GLU A 44 1.42 -9.79 -14.79
CA GLU A 44 0.41 -10.15 -15.80
C GLU A 44 -0.57 -8.99 -16.05
N ALA A 45 -1.09 -8.39 -14.98
CA ALA A 45 -2.04 -7.28 -15.07
C ALA A 45 -1.43 -6.04 -15.75
N VAL A 46 -0.15 -5.76 -15.49
CA VAL A 46 0.56 -4.65 -16.14
C VAL A 46 0.94 -5.00 -17.59
N ALA A 47 1.46 -6.19 -17.84
CA ALA A 47 1.88 -6.62 -19.18
C ALA A 47 0.70 -6.69 -20.18
N SER A 48 -0.49 -7.07 -19.70
CA SER A 48 -1.73 -7.10 -20.49
C SER A 48 -2.39 -5.73 -20.67
N GLY A 49 -1.93 -4.70 -19.96
CA GLY A 49 -2.55 -3.37 -19.94
C GLY A 49 -3.82 -3.27 -19.10
N ALA A 50 -4.20 -4.32 -18.37
CA ALA A 50 -5.36 -4.30 -17.48
C ALA A 50 -5.19 -3.30 -16.31
N VAL A 51 -3.95 -3.10 -15.85
CA VAL A 51 -3.58 -2.08 -14.87
C VAL A 51 -2.46 -1.19 -15.42
N PRO A 52 -2.75 0.09 -15.72
CA PRO A 52 -1.79 0.98 -16.35
C PRO A 52 -0.91 1.66 -15.29
N LEU A 53 -0.05 0.88 -14.63
CA LEU A 53 0.70 1.32 -13.43
C LEU A 53 1.53 2.59 -13.66
N ASP A 54 2.11 2.74 -14.86
CA ASP A 54 2.93 3.89 -15.25
C ASP A 54 2.09 5.12 -15.68
N ALA A 55 0.78 4.96 -15.87
CA ALA A 55 -0.13 6.04 -16.26
C ALA A 55 -0.86 6.68 -15.07
N PHE A 56 -0.68 6.16 -13.86
CA PHE A 56 -1.26 6.77 -12.66
C PHE A 56 -0.51 8.06 -12.34
N ASP A 57 -1.13 9.19 -12.68
CA ASP A 57 -0.66 10.54 -12.39
C ASP A 57 -1.68 11.30 -11.52
N ASP A 58 -1.46 12.61 -11.32
CA ASP A 58 -2.32 13.44 -10.48
C ASP A 58 -3.76 13.60 -11.01
N SER A 59 -4.01 13.33 -12.29
CA SER A 59 -5.34 13.45 -12.91
C SER A 59 -6.28 12.28 -12.56
N TRP A 60 -5.74 11.16 -12.10
CA TRP A 60 -6.52 10.01 -11.67
C TRP A 60 -7.12 10.23 -10.28
N ASP A 61 -8.35 9.76 -10.09
CA ASP A 61 -8.97 9.69 -8.78
C ASP A 61 -8.39 8.55 -7.93
N ASP A 62 -8.14 8.82 -6.65
CA ASP A 62 -7.56 7.86 -5.72
C ASP A 62 -8.41 6.60 -5.59
N ALA A 63 -9.75 6.71 -5.59
CA ALA A 63 -10.63 5.55 -5.50
C ALA A 63 -10.60 4.70 -6.78
N ALA A 64 -10.45 5.34 -7.94
CA ALA A 64 -10.25 4.62 -9.21
C ALA A 64 -8.94 3.84 -9.24
N ILE A 65 -7.84 4.43 -8.73
CA ILE A 65 -6.54 3.73 -8.60
C ILE A 65 -6.67 2.55 -7.64
N VAL A 66 -7.30 2.75 -6.47
CA VAL A 66 -7.51 1.68 -5.49
C VAL A 66 -8.36 0.55 -6.09
N ALA A 67 -9.43 0.87 -6.81
CA ALA A 67 -10.26 -0.13 -7.49
C ALA A 67 -9.47 -0.92 -8.55
N SER A 68 -8.66 -0.23 -9.36
CA SER A 68 -7.78 -0.87 -10.35
C SER A 68 -6.79 -1.83 -9.70
N LEU A 69 -6.07 -1.38 -8.66
CA LEU A 69 -5.08 -2.20 -7.96
C LEU A 69 -5.69 -3.38 -7.21
N THR A 70 -6.84 -3.18 -6.55
CA THR A 70 -7.51 -4.23 -5.76
C THR A 70 -8.22 -5.28 -6.63
N SER A 71 -8.35 -5.06 -7.94
CA SER A 71 -8.73 -6.11 -8.88
C SER A 71 -7.69 -7.23 -8.97
N ILE A 72 -6.44 -6.95 -8.59
CA ILE A 72 -5.34 -7.92 -8.65
C ILE A 72 -5.35 -8.78 -7.38
N LYS A 73 -5.50 -10.09 -7.55
CA LYS A 73 -5.42 -11.06 -6.45
C LYS A 73 -4.07 -10.94 -5.74
N GLY A 74 -4.11 -10.56 -4.46
CA GLY A 74 -2.93 -10.34 -3.61
C GLY A 74 -2.72 -8.89 -3.20
N ILE A 75 -3.44 -7.95 -3.81
CA ILE A 75 -3.44 -6.54 -3.45
C ILE A 75 -4.77 -6.21 -2.77
N GLY A 76 -4.71 -5.92 -1.47
CA GLY A 76 -5.85 -5.41 -0.70
C GLY A 76 -5.88 -3.89 -0.64
N VAL A 77 -6.98 -3.33 -0.12
CA VAL A 77 -7.17 -1.87 0.03
C VAL A 77 -5.99 -1.22 0.74
N TRP A 78 -5.56 -1.77 1.88
CA TRP A 78 -4.41 -1.24 2.62
C TRP A 78 -3.14 -1.17 1.75
N THR A 79 -2.85 -2.21 0.96
CA THR A 79 -1.67 -2.21 0.07
C THR A 79 -1.80 -1.17 -1.04
N ALA A 80 -3.00 -0.98 -1.59
CA ALA A 80 -3.26 0.07 -2.57
C ALA A 80 -3.12 1.48 -1.96
N GLU A 81 -3.58 1.69 -0.73
CA GLU A 81 -3.38 2.93 0.01
C GLU A 81 -1.89 3.19 0.30
N MET A 82 -1.11 2.15 0.63
CA MET A 82 0.35 2.28 0.77
C MET A 82 1.02 2.70 -0.55
N PHE A 83 0.52 2.20 -1.68
CA PHE A 83 0.98 2.63 -3.01
C PHE A 83 0.64 4.10 -3.28
N LEU A 84 -0.58 4.55 -2.97
CA LEU A 84 -0.94 5.97 -3.09
C LEU A 84 0.00 6.87 -2.26
N ILE A 85 0.32 6.46 -1.02
CA ILE A 85 1.15 7.24 -0.10
C ILE A 85 2.62 7.26 -0.52
N PHE A 86 3.22 6.08 -0.76
CA PHE A 86 4.67 5.96 -0.89
C PHE A 86 5.18 5.94 -2.32
N SER A 87 4.31 5.67 -3.31
CA SER A 87 4.70 5.66 -4.73
C SER A 87 4.16 6.89 -5.47
N LEU A 88 2.93 7.30 -5.18
CA LEU A 88 2.28 8.44 -5.84
C LEU A 88 2.27 9.72 -5.00
N ASN A 89 2.75 9.67 -3.76
CA ASN A 89 2.81 10.83 -2.85
C ASN A 89 1.46 11.54 -2.67
N ARG A 90 0.33 10.81 -2.72
CA ARG A 90 -1.00 11.39 -2.56
C ARG A 90 -1.14 11.98 -1.14
N PRO A 91 -1.53 13.26 -1.01
CA PRO A 91 -1.48 13.96 0.29
C PRO A 91 -2.63 13.60 1.23
N ASP A 92 -3.74 13.07 0.71
CA ASP A 92 -5.01 12.97 1.44
C ASP A 92 -5.52 11.54 1.65
N VAL A 93 -4.61 10.60 1.92
CA VAL A 93 -4.94 9.18 2.17
C VAL A 93 -5.00 8.90 3.66
N LEU A 94 -6.07 8.22 4.09
CA LEU A 94 -6.24 7.74 5.47
C LEU A 94 -6.36 6.21 5.44
N PRO A 95 -5.34 5.45 5.83
CA PRO A 95 -5.38 4.00 5.78
C PRO A 95 -6.16 3.45 6.98
N VAL A 96 -7.48 3.46 6.87
CA VAL A 96 -8.43 3.11 7.95
C VAL A 96 -8.35 1.64 8.40
N HIS A 97 -7.66 0.79 7.65
CA HIS A 97 -7.40 -0.60 8.00
C HIS A 97 -6.04 -0.80 8.68
N ASP A 98 -5.23 0.25 8.79
CA ASP A 98 -3.96 0.24 9.49
C ASP A 98 -4.18 0.22 11.00
N LEU A 99 -3.59 -0.76 11.67
CA LEU A 99 -3.77 -0.94 13.11
C LEU A 99 -3.18 0.25 13.89
N GLY A 100 -2.02 0.78 13.47
CA GLY A 100 -1.39 1.93 14.12
C GLY A 100 -2.26 3.17 14.05
N VAL A 101 -2.84 3.46 12.88
CA VAL A 101 -3.79 4.58 12.70
C VAL A 101 -5.04 4.40 13.58
N ARG A 102 -5.65 3.21 13.60
CA ARG A 102 -6.85 2.96 14.41
C ARG A 102 -6.58 3.07 15.90
N VAL A 103 -5.44 2.56 16.36
CA VAL A 103 -4.99 2.67 17.76
C VAL A 103 -4.78 4.13 18.14
N ALA A 104 -4.08 4.90 17.31
CA ALA A 104 -3.83 6.31 17.59
C ALA A 104 -5.13 7.14 17.63
N LEU A 105 -6.09 6.85 16.74
CA LEU A 105 -7.42 7.47 16.78
C LEU A 105 -8.19 7.10 18.03
N ARG A 106 -8.17 5.82 18.45
CA ARG A 106 -8.77 5.39 19.71
C ARG A 106 -8.19 6.20 20.88
N ASP A 107 -6.87 6.23 21.00
CA ASP A 107 -6.18 6.82 22.14
C ASP A 107 -6.36 8.35 22.19
N ARG A 108 -6.22 9.02 21.04
CA ARG A 108 -6.42 10.47 20.92
C ARG A 108 -7.84 10.92 21.29
N HIS A 109 -8.84 10.09 20.99
CA HIS A 109 -10.25 10.40 21.23
C HIS A 109 -10.82 9.72 22.49
N GLY A 110 -9.98 9.03 23.27
CA GLY A 110 -10.40 8.36 24.51
C GLY A 110 -11.47 7.28 24.30
N LEU A 111 -11.46 6.59 23.16
CA LEU A 111 -12.47 5.58 22.83
C LEU A 111 -12.19 4.26 23.56
N ALA A 112 -13.25 3.59 24.03
CA ALA A 112 -13.12 2.30 24.71
C ALA A 112 -12.68 1.16 23.76
N GLU A 113 -13.08 1.23 22.49
CA GLU A 113 -12.79 0.23 21.47
C GLU A 113 -12.13 0.85 20.24
N LEU A 114 -11.50 0.01 19.40
CA LEU A 114 -10.91 0.48 18.14
C LEU A 114 -12.02 1.00 17.20
N PRO A 115 -11.94 2.27 16.75
CA PRO A 115 -12.97 2.84 15.88
C PRO A 115 -13.07 2.02 14.58
N ARG A 116 -14.30 1.85 14.08
CA ARG A 116 -14.57 1.22 12.79
C ARG A 116 -14.12 2.15 11.65
N PRO A 117 -13.97 1.64 10.41
CA PRO A 117 -13.50 2.47 9.29
C PRO A 117 -14.31 3.75 9.04
N ALA A 118 -15.63 3.71 9.22
CA ALA A 118 -16.48 4.90 9.08
C ALA A 118 -16.23 5.94 10.18
N GLU A 119 -16.04 5.49 11.42
CA GLU A 119 -15.70 6.36 12.55
C GLU A 119 -14.31 6.96 12.37
N CYS A 120 -13.34 6.18 11.90
CA CYS A 120 -12.00 6.67 11.57
C CYS A 120 -12.06 7.82 10.55
N ARG A 121 -12.86 7.67 9.49
CA ARG A 121 -13.05 8.72 8.49
C ARG A 121 -13.65 9.99 9.09
N ALA A 122 -14.67 9.86 9.93
CA ALA A 122 -15.31 11.02 10.56
C ALA A 122 -14.36 11.76 11.51
N LEU A 123 -13.61 11.03 12.34
CA LEU A 123 -12.66 11.62 13.29
C LEU A 123 -11.49 12.32 12.59
N ALA A 124 -11.06 11.80 11.45
CA ALA A 124 -9.93 12.31 10.67
C ALA A 124 -10.31 13.40 9.66
N GLU A 125 -11.57 13.85 9.60
CA GLU A 125 -11.99 14.86 8.63
C GLU A 125 -11.25 16.20 8.84
N ILE A 126 -10.91 16.52 10.08
CA ILE A 126 -10.11 17.69 10.45
C ILE A 126 -8.67 17.66 9.91
N TRP A 127 -8.18 16.51 9.42
CA TRP A 127 -6.84 16.36 8.88
C TRP A 127 -6.78 16.60 7.37
N ARG A 128 -7.93 16.78 6.71
CA ARG A 128 -7.94 17.11 5.28
C ARG A 128 -7.32 18.49 5.04
N PRO A 129 -6.65 18.69 3.89
CA PRO A 129 -6.41 17.72 2.80
C PRO A 129 -5.10 16.92 2.97
N TYR A 130 -4.59 16.75 4.21
CA TYR A 130 -3.27 16.20 4.49
C TYR A 130 -3.30 14.94 5.40
N ARG A 131 -4.31 14.07 5.21
CA ARG A 131 -4.45 12.83 6.01
C ARG A 131 -3.24 11.89 5.90
N THR A 132 -2.51 11.92 4.79
CA THR A 132 -1.26 11.16 4.64
C THR A 132 -0.20 11.65 5.62
N ILE A 133 -0.07 12.96 5.79
CA ILE A 133 0.88 13.55 6.74
C ILE A 133 0.51 13.17 8.18
N ALA A 134 -0.77 13.26 8.54
CA ALA A 134 -1.24 12.83 9.87
C ALA A 134 -0.90 11.34 10.14
N SER A 135 -1.14 10.47 9.15
CA SER A 135 -0.80 9.05 9.23
C SER A 135 0.71 8.83 9.44
N TRP A 136 1.55 9.61 8.75
CA TRP A 136 3.01 9.55 8.90
C TRP A 136 3.47 9.92 10.33
N TYR A 137 2.90 10.98 10.91
CA TYR A 137 3.18 11.35 12.31
C TYR A 137 2.71 10.28 13.31
N ILE A 138 1.57 9.64 13.04
CA ILE A 138 1.09 8.53 13.87
C ILE A 138 2.11 7.39 13.87
N TRP A 139 2.55 6.93 12.70
CA TRP A 139 3.54 5.85 12.60
C TRP A 139 4.85 6.22 13.30
N ARG A 140 5.30 7.47 13.16
CA ARG A 140 6.51 7.94 13.85
C ARG A 140 6.39 7.92 15.37
N ASN A 141 5.21 8.23 15.90
CA ASN A 141 4.95 8.20 17.34
C ASN A 141 4.88 6.78 17.89
N VAL A 142 4.34 5.82 17.13
CA VAL A 142 4.31 4.40 17.55
C VAL A 142 5.72 3.81 17.66
N ASP A 143 6.62 4.23 16.76
CA ASP A 143 8.02 3.78 16.77
C ASP A 143 8.89 4.46 17.84
N THR A 144 8.39 5.50 18.50
CA THR A 144 9.16 6.29 19.48
C THR A 144 8.71 5.93 20.90
N PRO A 145 9.58 5.38 21.76
CA PRO A 145 9.22 5.16 23.16
C PRO A 145 8.87 6.51 23.82
N PRO A 146 7.90 6.55 24.76
CA PRO A 146 7.50 7.80 25.39
C PRO A 146 8.73 8.49 26.02
N VAL A 147 8.91 9.76 25.69
CA VAL A 147 9.92 10.60 26.32
C VAL A 147 9.55 10.70 27.80
N LYS A 148 10.45 10.22 28.66
CA LYS A 148 10.31 10.31 30.12
C LYS A 148 10.41 11.75 30.59
#